data_AF-E9QA84-F1
#
_entry.id   AF-E9QA84-F1
#
_cell.length_a   1.000
_cell.length_b   1.000
_cell.length_c   1.000
_cell.angle_alpha   90.00
_cell.angle_beta   90.00
_cell.angle_gamma   90.00
#
_symmetry.space_group_name_H-M   'P 1'
#
loop_
_entity.id
_entity.type
_entity.pdbx_description
1 polymer ?
#
loop_
_entity_poly.entity_id
_entity_poly.type
_entity_poly.pdbx_seq_one_letter_code
_entity_poly.pdbx_strand_id
1 'polypeptide(L)'
;MGVALISSLRQQVFAWGYNNSGQVGSGSTANQPIPRRVTGCLQNKVVMNIACGQMCSMAVVDTGEVYVWGYNGNGQLGLGSSGNQPTPCR
;
A
#
# COMPACT_ATOMS: atom_id res chain seq x y z
N MET A 1 6.39 2.22 -11.47
CA MET A 1 6.74 2.53 -10.07
C MET A 1 5.74 3.53 -9.53
N GLY A 2 5.09 3.24 -8.42
CA GLY A 2 4.34 4.23 -7.65
C GLY A 2 5.27 4.83 -6.59
N VAL A 3 5.13 6.11 -6.31
CA VAL A 3 5.86 6.76 -5.20
C VAL A 3 4.95 6.75 -3.99
N ALA A 4 5.51 6.48 -2.81
CA ALA A 4 4.79 6.59 -1.55
C ALA A 4 5.60 7.32 -0.49
N LEU A 5 4.93 8.13 0.34
CA LEU A 5 5.54 8.93 1.41
C LEU A 5 4.71 8.84 2.70
N ILE A 6 5.38 9.07 3.84
CA ILE A 6 4.76 9.17 5.15
C ILE A 6 4.66 10.65 5.54
N SER A 7 3.48 11.10 5.99
CA SER A 7 3.29 12.48 6.46
C SER A 7 3.86 12.69 7.87
N SER A 8 4.43 13.87 8.13
CA SER A 8 5.14 14.17 9.39
C SER A 8 4.25 14.27 10.63
N LEU A 9 3.00 14.71 10.51
CA LEU A 9 2.12 14.97 11.67
C LEU A 9 1.28 13.76 12.10
N ARG A 10 0.85 12.96 11.13
CA ARG A 10 -0.14 11.88 11.34
C ARG A 10 0.38 10.51 10.92
N GLN A 11 1.61 10.44 10.42
CA GLN A 11 2.23 9.21 9.92
C GLN A 11 1.30 8.47 8.94
N GLN A 12 0.68 9.22 8.04
CA GLN A 12 -0.24 8.72 7.03
C GLN A 12 0.51 8.43 5.74
N VAL A 13 0.12 7.36 5.05
CA VAL A 13 0.69 7.01 3.75
C VAL A 13 -0.05 7.74 2.64
N PHE A 14 0.71 8.38 1.77
CA PHE A 14 0.24 8.90 0.49
C PHE A 14 0.95 8.17 -0.62
N ALA A 15 0.22 7.74 -1.65
CA ALA A 15 0.77 7.04 -2.80
C ALA A 15 0.16 7.54 -4.12
N TRP A 16 0.94 7.50 -5.19
CA TRP A 16 0.52 7.92 -6.53
C TRP A 16 1.36 7.24 -7.62
N GLY A 17 0.94 7.40 -8.87
CA GLY A 17 1.58 6.88 -10.07
C GLY A 17 0.87 5.67 -10.66
N TYR A 18 1.66 4.76 -11.20
CA TYR A 18 1.20 3.54 -11.87
C TYR A 18 0.48 2.59 -10.90
N ASN A 19 -0.71 2.10 -11.27
CA ASN A 19 -1.59 1.37 -10.35
C ASN A 19 -2.28 0.13 -10.96
N ASN A 20 -1.84 -0.40 -12.10
CA ASN A 20 -2.55 -1.51 -12.78
C ASN A 20 -2.69 -2.78 -11.93
N SER A 21 -1.90 -2.94 -10.87
CA SER A 21 -1.97 -4.07 -9.93
C SER A 21 -2.53 -3.67 -8.56
N GLY A 22 -2.98 -2.43 -8.39
CA GLY A 22 -3.47 -1.91 -7.11
C GLY A 22 -2.38 -1.46 -6.14
N GLN A 23 -1.12 -1.33 -6.59
CA GLN A 23 0.03 -0.99 -5.73
C GLN A 23 -0.03 0.40 -5.08
N VAL A 24 -0.94 1.28 -5.52
CA VAL A 24 -1.21 2.55 -4.86
C VAL A 24 -2.12 2.37 -3.63
N GLY A 25 -2.85 1.26 -3.50
CA GLY A 25 -3.68 0.98 -2.32
C GLY A 25 -4.97 1.80 -2.28
N SER A 26 -5.46 2.24 -3.43
CA SER A 26 -6.60 3.15 -3.58
C SER A 26 -7.98 2.47 -3.62
N GLY A 27 -8.02 1.15 -3.59
CA GLY A 27 -9.22 0.35 -3.88
C GLY A 27 -9.56 0.24 -5.38
N SER A 28 -8.66 0.69 -6.24
CA SER A 28 -8.81 0.69 -7.70
C SER A 28 -7.50 0.25 -8.36
N THR A 29 -7.56 -0.12 -9.64
CA THR A 29 -6.39 -0.33 -10.52
C THR A 29 -6.11 0.86 -11.45
N ALA A 30 -6.91 1.93 -11.37
CA ALA A 30 -6.68 3.14 -12.15
C ALA A 30 -5.46 3.90 -11.64
N ASN A 31 -4.59 4.34 -12.56
CA ASN A 31 -3.44 5.20 -12.25
C ASN A 31 -3.87 6.43 -11.45
N GLN A 32 -3.04 6.84 -10.49
CA GLN A 32 -3.30 8.00 -9.64
C GLN A 32 -2.29 9.09 -9.98
N PRO A 33 -2.62 10.10 -10.80
CA PRO A 33 -1.65 11.11 -11.24
C PRO A 33 -1.22 12.07 -10.13
N ILE A 34 -1.95 12.10 -9.01
CA ILE A 34 -1.70 12.97 -7.86
C ILE A 34 -1.60 12.14 -6.57
N PRO A 35 -0.87 12.63 -5.55
CA PRO A 35 -0.81 12.00 -4.23
C PRO A 35 -2.21 11.74 -3.67
N ARG A 36 -2.49 10.47 -3.35
CA ARG A 36 -3.72 10.06 -2.70
C ARG A 36 -3.41 9.39 -1.38
N ARG A 37 -4.14 9.76 -0.34
CA ARG A 37 -4.05 9.08 0.96
C ARG A 37 -4.49 7.63 0.81
N VAL A 38 -3.65 6.71 1.27
CA VAL A 38 -3.98 5.28 1.39
C VAL A 38 -4.85 5.11 2.64
N THR A 39 -6.04 4.54 2.45
CA THR A 39 -7.06 4.38 3.50
C THR A 39 -7.42 2.90 3.69
N GLY A 40 -8.53 2.60 4.38
CA GLY A 40 -8.91 1.23 4.73
C GLY A 40 -8.20 0.78 6.01
N CYS A 41 -7.49 -0.35 5.96
CA CYS A 41 -6.81 -0.92 7.13
C CYS A 41 -5.77 0.01 7.77
N LEU A 42 -5.27 1.02 7.05
CA LEU A 42 -4.31 2.01 7.55
C LEU A 42 -4.96 3.31 8.07
N GLN A 43 -6.28 3.49 7.99
CA GLN A 43 -6.93 4.79 8.24
C GLN A 43 -6.69 5.34 9.66
N ASN A 44 -6.61 4.45 10.66
CA ASN A 44 -6.42 4.77 12.08
C ASN A 44 -5.13 4.16 12.63
N LYS A 45 -4.12 3.98 11.77
CA LYS A 45 -2.82 3.41 12.14
C LYS A 45 -1.71 4.45 11.96
N VAL A 46 -0.68 4.32 12.78
CA VAL A 46 0.53 5.15 12.70
C VAL A 46 1.56 4.37 11.89
N VAL A 47 1.81 4.78 10.64
CA VAL A 47 2.78 4.08 9.77
C VAL A 47 4.19 4.59 10.04
N MET A 48 5.05 3.69 10.53
CA MET A 48 6.44 4.02 10.85
C MET A 48 7.34 3.90 9.62
N ASN A 49 7.17 2.81 8.85
CA ASN A 49 8.01 2.50 7.70
C ASN A 49 7.16 2.13 6.49
N ILE A 50 7.67 2.44 5.30
CA ILE A 50 7.09 2.05 4.02
C ILE A 50 8.18 1.49 3.10
N ALA A 51 7.83 0.45 2.35
CA ALA A 51 8.67 -0.11 1.29
C ALA A 51 7.83 -0.31 0.03
N CYS A 52 8.41 -0.01 -1.13
CA CYS A 52 7.78 -0.19 -2.43
C CYS A 52 8.58 -1.21 -3.25
N GLY A 53 7.92 -2.29 -3.66
CA GLY A 53 8.41 -3.18 -4.71
C GLY A 53 8.01 -2.69 -6.10
N GLN A 54 8.25 -3.51 -7.13
CA GLN A 54 7.93 -3.14 -8.52
C GLN A 54 6.42 -2.92 -8.74
N MET A 55 5.58 -3.78 -8.16
CA MET A 55 4.13 -3.71 -8.25
C MET A 55 3.44 -4.05 -6.92
N CYS A 56 4.16 -3.98 -5.79
CA CYS A 56 3.60 -4.18 -4.46
C CYS A 56 4.12 -3.09 -3.52
N SER A 57 3.44 -2.91 -2.41
CA SER A 57 3.75 -1.94 -1.38
C SER A 57 3.55 -2.58 -0.02
N MET A 58 4.34 -2.13 0.96
CA MET A 58 4.31 -2.63 2.32
C MET A 58 4.42 -1.47 3.30
N ALA A 59 3.69 -1.53 4.40
CA ALA A 59 3.77 -0.60 5.51
C ALA A 59 3.92 -1.35 6.85
N VAL A 60 4.76 -0.83 7.73
CA VAL A 60 4.87 -1.29 9.12
C VAL A 60 4.31 -0.22 10.02
N VAL A 61 3.38 -0.60 10.89
CA VAL A 61 2.76 0.33 11.85
C VAL A 61 3.46 0.26 13.20
N ASP A 62 3.17 1.22 14.09
CA ASP A 62 3.74 1.33 15.44
C ASP A 62 3.55 0.09 16.32
N THR A 63 2.48 -0.68 16.11
CA THR A 63 2.23 -1.95 16.80
C THR A 63 3.10 -3.11 16.30
N GLY A 64 3.90 -2.90 15.25
CA GLY A 64 4.67 -3.93 14.56
C GLY A 64 3.86 -4.76 13.56
N GLU A 65 2.56 -4.48 13.37
CA GLU A 65 1.77 -5.10 12.32
C GLU A 65 2.29 -4.67 10.93
N VAL A 66 2.30 -5.62 10.00
CA VAL A 66 2.70 -5.39 8.60
C VAL A 66 1.45 -5.40 7.73
N TYR A 67 1.37 -4.44 6.82
CA TYR A 67 0.32 -4.35 5.82
C TYR A 67 0.93 -4.38 4.43
N VAL A 68 0.31 -5.13 3.52
CA VAL A 68 0.77 -5.33 2.15
C VAL A 68 -0.35 -5.09 1.16
N TRP A 69 -0.02 -4.61 -0.03
CA TRP A 69 -0.97 -4.45 -1.14
C TRP A 69 -0.27 -4.43 -2.50
N GLY A 70 -1.05 -4.58 -3.56
CA GLY A 70 -0.60 -4.58 -4.96
C GLY A 70 -0.67 -5.96 -5.63
N TYR A 71 0.25 -6.19 -6.55
CA TYR A 71 0.38 -7.44 -7.31
C TYR A 71 0.69 -8.61 -6.37
N ASN A 72 0.01 -9.73 -6.59
CA ASN A 72 0.16 -10.95 -5.81
C ASN A 72 0.15 -12.23 -6.66
N GLY A 73 0.31 -12.13 -7.98
CA GLY A 73 0.23 -13.31 -8.87
C GLY A 73 1.22 -14.43 -8.54
N ASN A 74 2.32 -14.12 -7.83
CA ASN A 74 3.32 -15.08 -7.35
C ASN A 74 3.24 -15.36 -5.84
N GLY A 75 2.20 -14.86 -5.15
CA GLY A 75 2.08 -14.97 -3.69
C GLY A 75 3.02 -14.04 -2.92
N GLN A 76 3.62 -13.03 -3.56
CA GLN A 76 4.60 -12.14 -2.92
C GLN A 76 4.05 -11.26 -1.79
N LEU A 77 2.73 -11.18 -1.63
CA LEU A 77 2.13 -10.52 -0.47
C LEU A 77 2.08 -11.45 0.76
N GLY A 78 2.28 -12.77 0.59
CA GLY A 78 2.32 -13.71 1.72
C GLY A 78 0.97 -14.04 2.36
N LEU A 79 -0.15 -13.73 1.69
CA LEU A 79 -1.52 -13.82 2.25
C LEU A 79 -2.16 -15.21 2.13
N GLY A 80 -1.37 -16.26 1.87
CA GLY A 80 -1.90 -17.60 1.59
C GLY A 80 -2.77 -17.69 0.32
N SER A 81 -2.72 -16.67 -0.54
CA SER A 81 -3.45 -16.60 -1.81
C SER A 81 -2.62 -15.87 -2.87
N SER A 82 -3.02 -15.96 -4.14
CA SER A 82 -2.37 -15.30 -5.28
C SER A 82 -3.18 -14.14 -5.89
N GLY A 83 -4.24 -13.71 -5.19
CA GLY A 83 -5.09 -12.59 -5.63
C GLY A 83 -4.46 -11.24 -5.34
N ASN A 84 -4.44 -10.34 -6.33
CA ASN A 84 -4.00 -8.95 -6.16
C ASN A 84 -4.84 -8.24 -5.10
N GLN A 85 -4.22 -7.30 -4.38
CA GLN A 85 -4.88 -6.56 -3.31
C GLN A 85 -4.85 -5.07 -3.63
N PRO A 86 -5.98 -4.45 -4.05
CA PRO A 86 -6.02 -3.03 -4.37
C PRO A 86 -6.09 -2.14 -3.12
N THR A 87 -6.15 -2.72 -1.92
CA THR A 87 -6.16 -2.06 -0.62
C THR A 87 -5.17 -2.75 0.32
N PRO A 88 -4.59 -2.02 1.29
CA PRO A 88 -3.78 -2.64 2.35
C PRO A 88 -4.52 -3.76 3.07
N CYS A 89 -3.85 -4.89 3.25
CA CYS A 89 -4.31 -6.04 4.01
C CYS A 89 -3.18 -6.55 4.91
N ARG A 90 -3.54 -7.23 6.00
CA ARG A 90 -2.60 -7.80 6.96
C ARG A 90 -2.25 -9.23 6.57
#